data_AF-A0A7J7D5W1-F1
#
_entry.id   AF-A0A7J7D5W1-F1
#
_cell.length_a   1.000
_cell.length_b   1.000
_cell.length_c   1.000
_cell.angle_alpha   90.00
_cell.angle_beta   90.00
_cell.angle_gamma   90.00
#
_symmetry.space_group_name_H-M   'P 1'
#
loop_
_entity.id
_entity.type
_entity.pdbx_description
1 polymer ?
#
loop_
_entity_poly.entity_id
_entity_poly.type
_entity_poly.pdbx_seq_one_letter_code
_entity_poly.pdbx_strand_id
1 'polypeptide(L)'
;MSELDAHIPTAFDPFAEANAEDSGAGSKDYVHVRVQQRNGRKSLTTVQGLKKEYSYNKILKDLKKEFCCNGTVVQDPELGQVIQLQGDQRKNVSTFLVQAGIVKKEDIKIHEESSEDSRLEFSEEEETLVIRMFNLVGERWSLIAGRIPGRTAEEIEKYWTSRYSTTQ
;
A
#
# COMPACT_ATOMS: atom_id res chain seq x y z
N MET A 1 0.24 62.53 -24.10
CA MET A 1 -0.26 61.44 -23.23
C MET A 1 -1.45 60.86 -23.97
N SER A 2 -1.22 59.75 -24.66
CA SER A 2 -2.16 59.12 -25.58
C SER A 2 -1.92 57.61 -25.52
N GLU A 3 -3.03 56.89 -25.49
CA GLU A 3 -3.23 55.46 -25.28
C GLU A 3 -2.44 54.55 -26.24
N LEU A 4 -2.22 53.29 -25.83
CA LEU A 4 -2.48 52.07 -26.63
C LEU A 4 -2.16 50.81 -25.81
N ASP A 5 -3.21 50.21 -25.27
CA ASP A 5 -3.24 48.86 -24.69
C ASP A 5 -3.14 47.84 -25.83
N ALA A 6 -1.98 47.21 -25.99
CA ALA A 6 -1.79 46.13 -26.94
C ALA A 6 -2.16 44.80 -26.26
N HIS A 7 -3.45 44.44 -26.31
CA HIS A 7 -3.92 43.12 -25.97
C HIS A 7 -3.44 42.12 -27.04
N ILE A 8 -2.35 41.41 -26.75
CA ILE A 8 -1.85 40.31 -27.59
C ILE A 8 -2.86 39.15 -27.44
N PRO A 9 -3.51 38.66 -28.51
CA PRO A 9 -4.30 37.45 -28.41
C PRO A 9 -3.35 36.30 -28.07
N THR A 10 -3.55 35.73 -26.88
CA THR A 10 -2.85 34.52 -26.42
C THR A 10 -2.99 33.44 -27.48
N ALA A 11 -1.86 32.92 -27.96
CA ALA A 11 -1.79 31.89 -28.98
C ALA A 11 -2.78 30.75 -28.68
N PHE A 12 -3.69 30.51 -29.61
CA PHE A 12 -4.59 29.37 -29.59
C PHE A 12 -3.74 28.10 -29.73
N ASP A 13 -3.55 27.38 -28.63
CA ASP A 13 -2.81 26.13 -28.55
C ASP A 13 -3.74 24.95 -28.92
N PRO A 14 -3.63 24.36 -30.12
CA PRO A 14 -4.51 23.30 -30.58
C PRO A 14 -4.36 21.99 -29.80
N PHE A 15 -3.36 21.87 -28.92
CA PHE A 15 -3.17 20.72 -28.03
C PHE A 15 -3.76 20.92 -26.63
N ALA A 16 -4.23 22.13 -26.29
CA ALA A 16 -4.92 22.38 -25.03
C ALA A 16 -6.27 21.63 -24.94
N GLU A 17 -6.91 21.38 -26.07
CA GLU A 17 -8.20 20.67 -26.12
C GLU A 17 -8.05 19.13 -26.16
N ALA A 18 -6.85 18.61 -26.48
CA ALA A 18 -6.56 17.18 -26.46
C ALA A 18 -6.04 16.64 -25.11
N ASN A 19 -5.73 17.53 -24.16
CA ASN A 19 -5.37 17.17 -22.78
C ASN A 19 -6.53 17.39 -21.80
N ALA A 20 -7.73 17.71 -22.29
CA ALA A 20 -8.94 17.85 -21.47
C ALA A 20 -9.69 16.52 -21.25
N GLU A 21 -9.21 15.41 -21.80
CA GLU A 21 -9.84 14.08 -21.66
C GLU A 21 -8.85 12.93 -21.39
N ASP A 22 -7.85 13.13 -20.52
CA ASP A 22 -7.28 12.01 -19.70
C ASP A 22 -6.54 12.54 -18.46
N SER A 23 -7.12 13.50 -17.77
CA SER A 23 -6.72 13.86 -16.39
C SER A 23 -7.94 14.27 -15.57
N GLY A 24 -9.08 13.66 -15.89
CA GLY A 24 -10.26 13.64 -15.05
C GLY A 24 -10.00 12.81 -13.79
N ALA A 25 -9.10 13.28 -12.92
CA ALA A 25 -9.18 13.03 -11.49
C ALA A 25 -10.42 13.76 -10.94
N GLY A 26 -11.59 13.43 -11.49
CA GLY A 26 -12.84 13.69 -10.83
C GLY A 26 -12.71 13.05 -9.47
N SER A 27 -12.84 13.88 -8.43
CA SER A 27 -12.90 13.52 -7.02
C SER A 27 -14.14 12.66 -6.77
N LYS A 28 -14.20 11.50 -7.40
CA LYS A 28 -15.13 10.45 -7.02
C LYS A 28 -14.61 9.98 -5.66
N ASP A 29 -15.42 10.18 -4.63
CA ASP A 29 -15.21 9.69 -3.26
C ASP A 29 -15.18 8.16 -3.27
N TYR A 30 -14.08 7.59 -3.77
CA TYR A 30 -13.85 6.16 -3.75
C TYR A 30 -13.46 5.73 -2.34
N VAL A 31 -13.96 4.57 -1.93
CA VAL A 31 -13.51 3.93 -0.70
C VAL A 31 -12.29 3.08 -1.03
N HIS A 32 -11.15 3.49 -0.50
CA HIS A 32 -9.88 2.81 -0.69
C HIS A 32 -9.68 1.79 0.43
N VAL A 33 -9.66 0.52 0.08
CA VAL A 33 -9.29 -0.57 1.00
C VAL A 33 -7.85 -0.94 0.68
N ARG A 34 -6.92 -0.61 1.59
CA ARG A 34 -5.49 -0.93 1.45
C ARG A 34 -5.09 -1.95 2.51
N VAL A 35 -4.31 -2.95 2.14
CA VAL A 35 -3.73 -3.90 3.10
C VAL A 35 -2.26 -3.53 3.27
N GLN A 36 -1.84 -3.24 4.50
CA GLN A 36 -0.45 -2.93 4.85
C GLN A 36 0.16 -4.05 5.70
N GLN A 37 1.44 -4.34 5.53
CA GLN A 37 2.15 -5.31 6.37
C GLN A 37 2.66 -4.64 7.65
N ARG A 38 2.12 -5.03 8.83
CA ARG A 38 2.48 -4.42 10.13
C ARG A 38 3.73 -5.05 10.74
N ASN A 39 3.87 -6.38 10.67
CA ASN A 39 5.05 -7.06 11.22
C ASN A 39 5.16 -8.50 10.69
N GLY A 40 6.11 -8.79 9.79
CA GLY A 40 6.29 -10.11 9.19
C GLY A 40 4.97 -10.68 8.67
N ARG A 41 4.45 -11.75 9.26
CA ARG A 41 3.17 -12.38 8.83
C ARG A 41 1.90 -11.60 9.22
N LYS A 42 1.99 -10.51 9.97
CA LYS A 42 0.83 -9.72 10.43
C LYS A 42 0.50 -8.62 9.44
N SER A 43 -0.70 -8.69 8.86
CA SER A 43 -1.27 -7.67 7.99
C SER A 43 -2.22 -6.74 8.75
N LEU A 44 -2.45 -5.56 8.22
CA LEU A 44 -3.38 -4.55 8.70
C LEU A 44 -4.20 -4.04 7.52
N THR A 45 -5.52 -4.23 7.57
CA THR A 45 -6.41 -3.68 6.54
C THR A 45 -6.85 -2.28 6.95
N THR A 46 -6.55 -1.28 6.13
CA THR A 46 -6.96 0.11 6.32
C THR A 46 -8.07 0.48 5.32
N VAL A 47 -9.17 1.01 5.83
CA VAL A 47 -10.30 1.48 5.03
C VAL A 47 -10.33 3.00 5.10
N GLN A 48 -10.18 3.64 3.94
CA GLN A 48 -10.11 5.09 3.77
C GLN A 48 -11.22 5.54 2.81
N GLY A 49 -11.59 6.82 2.87
CA GLY A 49 -12.60 7.40 1.95
C GLY A 49 -14.05 7.17 2.37
N LEU A 50 -14.30 6.75 3.62
CA LEU A 50 -15.67 6.75 4.15
C LEU A 50 -16.14 8.20 4.34
N LYS A 51 -17.37 8.50 3.91
CA LYS A 51 -17.97 9.82 4.17
C LYS A 51 -18.08 10.07 5.67
N LYS A 52 -17.68 11.27 6.11
CA LYS A 52 -17.72 11.71 7.52
C LYS A 52 -19.13 11.70 8.14
N GLU A 53 -20.16 11.61 7.30
CA GLU A 53 -21.57 11.51 7.70
C GLU A 53 -21.92 10.15 8.31
N TYR A 54 -21.16 9.08 8.01
CA TYR A 54 -21.41 7.76 8.59
C TYR A 54 -20.78 7.61 9.98
N SER A 55 -21.49 6.94 10.89
CA SER A 55 -21.00 6.65 12.23
C SER A 55 -19.95 5.53 12.21
N TYR A 56 -18.67 5.90 12.19
CA TYR A 56 -17.52 4.98 12.33
C TYR A 56 -17.64 4.02 13.52
N ASN A 57 -18.27 4.46 14.62
CA ASN A 57 -18.50 3.64 15.81
C ASN A 57 -19.43 2.44 15.56
N LYS A 58 -20.43 2.57 14.68
CA LYS A 58 -21.33 1.46 14.32
C LYS A 58 -20.59 0.48 13.42
N ILE A 59 -19.98 1.00 12.36
CA ILE A 59 -19.16 0.23 11.42
C ILE A 59 -18.08 -0.54 12.19
N LEU A 60 -17.38 0.08 13.16
CA LEU A 60 -16.38 -0.61 13.97
C LEU A 60 -16.97 -1.74 14.83
N LYS A 61 -18.17 -1.56 15.41
CA LYS A 61 -18.85 -2.62 16.18
C LYS A 61 -19.25 -3.79 15.29
N ASP A 62 -19.80 -3.51 14.12
CA ASP A 62 -20.23 -4.52 13.16
C ASP A 62 -19.02 -5.26 12.58
N LEU A 63 -17.96 -4.55 12.19
CA LEU A 63 -16.69 -5.14 11.77
C LEU A 63 -16.08 -6.02 12.88
N LYS A 64 -16.11 -5.59 14.16
CA LYS A 64 -15.62 -6.41 15.28
C LYS A 64 -16.45 -7.68 15.48
N LYS A 65 -17.77 -7.59 15.28
CA LYS A 65 -18.71 -8.71 15.41
C LYS A 65 -18.55 -9.73 14.28
N GLU A 66 -18.38 -9.26 13.05
CA GLU A 66 -18.28 -10.09 11.86
C GLU A 66 -16.89 -10.71 11.70
N PHE A 67 -15.83 -9.94 11.98
CA PHE A 67 -14.45 -10.37 11.71
C PHE A 67 -13.74 -10.97 12.91
N CYS A 68 -14.31 -10.90 14.13
CA CYS A 68 -13.64 -11.27 15.38
C CYS A 68 -12.23 -10.64 15.53
N CYS A 69 -11.98 -9.56 14.79
CA CYS A 69 -10.69 -8.90 14.70
C CYS A 69 -10.68 -7.65 15.56
N ASN A 70 -9.52 -7.31 16.10
CA ASN A 70 -9.36 -6.03 16.75
C ASN A 70 -9.26 -4.91 15.70
N GLY A 71 -9.84 -3.76 16.01
CA GLY A 71 -9.90 -2.62 15.11
C GLY A 71 -9.90 -1.30 15.87
N THR A 72 -9.26 -0.30 15.28
CA THR A 72 -9.16 1.05 15.80
C THR A 72 -9.50 2.06 14.72
N VAL A 73 -10.04 3.21 15.11
CA VAL A 73 -10.24 4.35 14.22
C VAL A 73 -9.06 5.29 14.46
N VAL A 74 -8.31 5.59 13.40
CA VAL A 74 -7.19 6.52 13.42
C VAL A 74 -7.60 7.76 12.63
N GLN A 75 -7.12 8.92 13.07
CA GLN A 75 -7.33 10.17 12.37
C GLN A 75 -6.02 10.62 11.76
N ASP A 76 -5.95 10.57 10.44
CA ASP A 76 -4.81 11.03 9.66
C ASP A 76 -5.06 12.48 9.20
N PRO A 77 -4.06 13.37 9.29
CA PRO A 77 -4.21 14.78 8.93
C PRO A 77 -4.45 15.01 7.43
N GLU A 78 -4.02 14.09 6.57
CA GLU A 78 -4.15 14.18 5.11
C GLU A 78 -5.34 13.37 4.56
N LEU A 79 -5.60 12.20 5.14
CA LEU A 79 -6.57 11.22 4.63
C LEU A 79 -7.89 11.20 5.41
N GLY A 80 -7.97 11.95 6.52
CA GLY A 80 -9.15 12.03 7.38
C GLY A 80 -9.27 10.86 8.36
N GLN A 81 -10.49 10.48 8.72
CA GLN A 81 -10.71 9.33 9.60
C GLN A 81 -10.63 8.02 8.81
N VAL A 82 -9.75 7.13 9.25
CA VAL A 82 -9.54 5.82 8.66
C VAL A 82 -9.81 4.73 9.69
N ILE A 83 -10.34 3.59 9.23
CA ILE A 83 -10.52 2.42 10.08
C ILE A 83 -9.39 1.45 9.82
N GLN A 84 -8.65 1.09 10.86
CA GLN A 84 -7.61 0.09 10.81
C GLN A 84 -8.12 -1.19 11.47
N LEU A 85 -8.07 -2.30 10.72
CA LEU A 85 -8.45 -3.64 11.16
C LEU A 85 -7.23 -4.54 11.16
N GLN A 86 -7.11 -5.37 12.19
CA GLN A 86 -6.06 -6.39 12.26
C GLN A 86 -6.35 -7.53 11.27
N GLY A 87 -5.33 -7.93 10.52
CA GLY A 87 -5.40 -9.02 9.54
C GLY A 87 -5.71 -8.55 8.12
N ASP A 88 -5.69 -9.51 7.20
CA ASP A 88 -6.16 -9.31 5.82
C ASP A 88 -7.66 -9.60 5.76
N GLN A 89 -8.45 -8.57 5.53
CA GLN A 89 -9.91 -8.64 5.45
C GLN A 89 -10.42 -8.10 4.11
N ARG A 90 -9.57 -8.01 3.07
CA ARG A 90 -9.88 -7.33 1.80
C ARG A 90 -11.21 -7.78 1.17
N LYS A 91 -11.46 -9.10 1.16
CA LYS A 91 -12.67 -9.69 0.59
C LYS A 91 -13.88 -9.35 1.44
N ASN A 92 -13.76 -9.55 2.75
CA ASN A 92 -14.88 -9.42 3.64
C ASN A 92 -15.30 -7.97 3.86
N VAL A 93 -14.33 -7.03 3.90
CA VAL A 93 -14.60 -5.60 3.96
C VAL A 93 -15.36 -5.14 2.71
N SER A 94 -14.96 -5.62 1.52
CA SER A 94 -15.69 -5.33 0.28
C SER A 94 -17.13 -5.84 0.33
N THR A 95 -17.32 -7.10 0.75
CA THR A 95 -18.66 -7.70 0.89
C THR A 95 -19.50 -6.95 1.92
N PHE A 96 -18.94 -6.61 3.08
CA PHE A 96 -19.63 -5.92 4.16
C PHE A 96 -20.08 -4.52 3.74
N LEU A 97 -19.24 -3.75 3.06
CA LEU A 97 -19.58 -2.40 2.58
C LEU A 97 -20.75 -2.41 1.59
N VAL A 98 -20.78 -3.41 0.71
CA VAL A 98 -21.88 -3.63 -0.24
C VAL A 98 -23.15 -4.10 0.47
N GLN A 99 -23.02 -5.05 1.42
CA GLN A 99 -24.15 -5.61 2.15
C GLN A 99 -24.81 -4.60 3.10
N ALA A 100 -24.01 -3.75 3.73
CA ALA A 100 -24.50 -2.65 4.57
C ALA A 100 -25.12 -1.50 3.76
N GLY A 101 -25.02 -1.53 2.42
CA GLY A 101 -25.56 -0.50 1.54
C GLY A 101 -24.87 0.87 1.69
N ILE A 102 -23.66 0.88 2.27
CA ILE A 102 -22.90 2.12 2.54
C ILE A 102 -22.20 2.59 1.25
N VAL A 103 -21.69 1.64 0.47
CA VAL A 103 -20.87 1.91 -0.72
C VAL A 103 -21.28 0.93 -1.82
N LYS A 104 -21.33 1.41 -3.06
CA LYS A 104 -21.56 0.54 -4.22
C LYS A 104 -20.26 -0.16 -4.61
N LYS A 105 -20.38 -1.33 -5.22
CA LYS A 105 -19.21 -2.11 -5.69
C LYS A 105 -18.32 -1.32 -6.67
N GLU A 106 -18.89 -0.40 -7.44
CA GLU A 106 -18.17 0.47 -8.38
C GLU A 106 -17.26 1.50 -7.70
N ASP A 107 -17.57 1.87 -6.46
CA ASP A 107 -16.84 2.91 -5.72
C ASP A 107 -15.77 2.33 -4.78
N ILE A 108 -15.59 1.01 -4.75
CA ILE A 108 -14.60 0.34 -3.89
C ILE A 108 -13.32 0.10 -4.70
N LYS A 109 -12.24 0.78 -4.31
CA LYS A 109 -10.89 0.55 -4.83
C LYS A 109 -10.10 -0.30 -3.85
N ILE A 110 -9.91 -1.57 -4.16
CA ILE A 110 -9.03 -2.45 -3.40
C ILE A 110 -7.61 -2.19 -3.92
N HIS A 111 -6.79 -1.56 -3.08
CA HIS A 111 -5.35 -1.50 -3.30
C HIS A 111 -4.77 -2.76 -2.73
N GLU A 112 -4.41 -3.68 -3.61
CA GLU A 112 -3.41 -4.67 -3.28
C GLU A 112 -2.10 -3.89 -3.15
N GLU A 113 -1.63 -3.73 -1.92
CA GLU A 113 -0.22 -3.41 -1.74
C GLU A 113 0.51 -4.63 -2.30
N SER A 114 0.90 -4.52 -3.57
CA SER A 114 2.10 -5.16 -4.06
C SER A 114 3.14 -4.86 -2.99
N SER A 115 3.42 -5.87 -2.17
CA SER A 115 4.56 -5.88 -1.30
C SER A 115 5.79 -5.76 -2.21
N GLU A 116 6.12 -4.53 -2.59
CA GLU A 116 7.47 -4.07 -2.39
C GLU A 116 7.60 -3.92 -0.85
N ASP A 117 7.52 -5.03 -0.07
CA ASP A 117 8.75 -5.52 0.55
C ASP A 117 9.88 -4.85 -0.20
N SER A 118 10.49 -3.86 0.44
CA SER A 118 11.85 -3.48 0.11
C SER A 118 12.67 -4.73 0.40
N ARG A 119 12.49 -5.74 -0.47
CA ARG A 119 13.39 -6.84 -0.72
C ARG A 119 14.64 -6.04 -0.94
N LEU A 120 15.55 -6.20 0.00
CA LEU A 120 16.93 -5.91 -0.27
C LEU A 120 17.19 -6.60 -1.60
N GLU A 121 17.27 -5.82 -2.68
CA GLU A 121 17.53 -6.36 -4.00
C GLU A 121 18.99 -6.78 -3.93
N PHE A 122 19.19 -8.06 -3.65
CA PHE A 122 20.49 -8.70 -3.82
C PHE A 122 20.69 -8.82 -5.33
N SER A 123 21.81 -8.33 -5.82
CA SER A 123 22.23 -8.62 -7.20
C SER A 123 22.44 -10.13 -7.35
N GLU A 124 22.28 -10.67 -8.57
CA GLU A 124 22.46 -12.10 -8.86
C GLU A 124 23.82 -12.64 -8.38
N GLU A 125 24.85 -11.79 -8.40
CA GLU A 125 26.18 -12.10 -7.85
C GLU A 125 26.15 -12.28 -6.33
N GLU A 126 25.44 -11.42 -5.61
CA GLU A 126 25.29 -11.47 -4.16
C GLU A 126 24.43 -12.68 -3.77
N GLU A 127 23.32 -12.93 -4.48
CA GLU A 127 22.47 -14.10 -4.27
C GLU A 127 23.26 -15.41 -4.45
N THR A 128 24.04 -15.51 -5.54
CA THR A 128 24.87 -16.69 -5.82
C THR A 128 25.93 -16.91 -4.73
N LEU A 129 26.52 -15.83 -4.22
CA LEU A 129 27.47 -15.89 -3.11
C LEU A 129 26.81 -16.35 -1.81
N VAL A 130 25.64 -15.81 -1.46
CA VAL A 130 24.87 -16.24 -0.29
C VAL A 130 24.55 -17.73 -0.38
N ILE A 131 24.02 -18.20 -1.52
CA ILE A 131 23.64 -19.61 -1.71
C ILE A 131 24.87 -20.53 -1.63
N ARG A 132 25.96 -20.16 -2.30
CA ARG A 132 27.20 -20.96 -2.29
C ARG A 132 27.80 -21.03 -0.88
N MET A 133 27.85 -19.90 -0.18
CA MET A 133 28.41 -19.86 1.17
C MET A 133 27.50 -20.61 2.16
N PHE A 134 26.18 -20.47 2.06
CA PHE A 134 25.24 -21.21 2.91
C PHE A 134 25.41 -22.74 2.75
N ASN A 135 25.56 -23.24 1.53
CA ASN A 135 25.82 -24.66 1.29
C ASN A 135 27.17 -25.14 1.87
N LEU A 136 28.14 -24.24 2.07
CA LEU A 136 29.46 -24.57 2.61
C LEU A 136 29.56 -24.43 4.13
N VAL A 137 28.94 -23.40 4.70
CA VAL A 137 29.11 -23.03 6.13
C VAL A 137 27.81 -22.99 6.93
N GLY A 138 26.65 -23.20 6.29
CA GLY A 138 25.32 -23.14 6.91
C GLY A 138 24.90 -21.72 7.29
N GLU A 139 24.15 -21.60 8.39
CA GLU A 139 23.59 -20.35 8.95
C GLU A 139 24.65 -19.43 9.61
N ARG A 140 25.92 -19.54 9.21
CA ARG A 140 27.01 -18.70 9.72
C ARG A 140 27.02 -17.32 9.04
N TRP A 141 25.96 -16.54 9.23
CA TRP A 141 25.71 -15.28 8.53
C TRP A 141 26.86 -14.27 8.62
N SER A 142 27.51 -14.15 9.78
CA SER A 142 28.68 -13.26 9.94
C SER A 142 29.84 -13.62 9.01
N LEU A 143 30.02 -14.91 8.71
CA LEU A 143 31.08 -15.39 7.82
C LEU A 143 30.70 -15.16 6.35
N ILE A 144 29.42 -15.28 6.02
CA ILE A 144 28.88 -15.00 4.69
C ILE A 144 28.94 -13.49 4.39
N ALA A 145 28.52 -12.65 5.35
CA ALA A 145 28.57 -11.18 5.25
C ALA A 145 29.99 -10.67 5.02
N GLY A 146 31.00 -11.28 5.67
CA GLY A 146 32.40 -10.93 5.44
C GLY A 146 32.91 -11.17 4.02
N ARG A 147 32.15 -11.88 3.17
CA ARG A 147 32.46 -12.14 1.76
C ARG A 147 31.63 -11.32 0.78
N ILE A 148 30.57 -10.64 1.24
CA ILE A 148 29.69 -9.83 0.40
C ILE A 148 29.85 -8.37 0.84
N PRO A 149 30.69 -7.59 0.13
CA PRO A 149 30.95 -6.21 0.52
C PRO A 149 29.66 -5.38 0.45
N GLY A 150 29.36 -4.67 1.55
CA GLY A 150 28.15 -3.83 1.63
C GLY A 150 26.90 -4.54 2.16
N ARG A 151 26.99 -5.83 2.53
CA ARG A 151 25.88 -6.56 3.18
C ARG A 151 26.25 -6.97 4.61
N THR A 152 25.30 -6.81 5.51
CA THR A 152 25.40 -7.27 6.89
C THR A 152 24.86 -8.69 7.06
N ALA A 153 25.26 -9.35 8.15
CA ALA A 153 24.76 -10.68 8.50
C ALA A 153 23.23 -10.70 8.64
N GLU A 154 22.66 -9.65 9.23
CA GLU A 154 21.22 -9.48 9.44
C GLU A 154 20.46 -9.35 8.11
N GLU A 155 21.01 -8.61 7.14
CA GLU A 155 20.43 -8.48 5.80
C GLU A 155 20.40 -9.83 5.06
N ILE A 156 21.47 -10.62 5.17
CA ILE A 156 21.58 -11.93 4.54
C ILE A 156 20.62 -12.93 5.19
N GLU A 157 20.53 -12.94 6.52
CA GLU A 157 19.58 -13.77 7.28
C GLU A 157 18.13 -13.42 6.91
N LYS A 158 17.80 -12.13 6.83
CA LYS A 158 16.48 -11.65 6.42
C LYS A 158 16.17 -12.04 4.98
N TYR A 159 17.11 -11.89 4.05
CA TYR A 159 16.97 -12.34 2.66
C TYR A 159 16.74 -13.85 2.57
N TRP A 160 17.55 -14.65 3.28
CA TRP A 160 17.45 -16.11 3.26
C TRP A 160 16.12 -16.59 3.84
N THR A 161 15.72 -16.04 4.98
CA THR A 161 14.44 -16.37 5.63
C THR A 161 13.27 -15.91 4.76
N SER A 162 13.31 -14.72 4.18
CA SER A 162 12.25 -14.24 3.29
C SER A 162 12.08 -15.13 2.04
N ARG A 163 13.19 -15.61 1.46
CA ARG A 163 13.19 -16.34 0.19
C ARG A 163 13.07 -17.87 0.32
N TYR A 164 13.55 -18.45 1.42
CA TYR A 164 13.62 -19.90 1.63
C TYR A 164 12.83 -20.40 2.86
N SER A 165 12.24 -19.54 3.71
CA SER A 165 11.44 -19.96 4.89
C SER A 165 10.01 -20.41 4.56
N THR A 166 9.54 -20.37 3.31
CA THR A 166 8.18 -20.83 2.92
C THR A 166 8.06 -22.38 2.87
N THR A 167 8.95 -23.13 3.51
CA THR A 167 8.75 -24.56 3.70
C THR A 167 9.32 -24.98 5.05
N GLN A 168 8.42 -25.10 6.03
CA GLN A 168 8.23 -26.24 6.96
C GLN A 168 6.97 -25.95 7.80
#